data_AF-A0A7S3VAN4-F1
#
_entry.id   AF-A0A7S3VAN4-F1
#
_cell.length_a   1.000
_cell.length_b   1.000
_cell.length_c   1.000
_cell.angle_alpha   90.00
_cell.angle_beta   90.00
_cell.angle_gamma   90.00
#
_symmetry.space_group_name_H-M   'P 1'
#
loop_
_entity.id
_entity.type
_entity.pdbx_description
1 polymer ?
#
loop_
_entity_poly.entity_id
_entity_poly.type
_entity_poly.pdbx_seq_one_letter_code
_entity_poly.pdbx_strand_id
1 'polypeptide(L)'
;MILPNDIDLDNVRVIIDETAISQIAENAGVAYERTECCDDGGTEESSRRVNEWLIQHMDNSPFHKLCYNSSITTKHINDYLNEHGNDSARAIDTIHGMTPLHVLSMNPHAPADAIAAVLDVDMEVVFCLDGQ
;
A
#
# COMPACT_ATOMS: atom_id res chain seq x y z
N MET A 1 -46.59 -10.19 -2.38
CA MET A 1 -45.21 -10.60 -2.70
C MET A 1 -44.40 -9.31 -2.83
N ILE A 2 -44.03 -8.74 -1.68
CA ILE A 2 -42.72 -8.81 -1.00
C ILE A 2 -41.63 -8.08 -1.81
N LEU A 3 -41.29 -6.89 -1.33
CA LEU A 3 -40.14 -6.06 -1.70
C LEU A 3 -38.86 -6.69 -1.13
N PRO A 4 -37.70 -6.64 -1.81
CA PRO A 4 -36.43 -7.02 -1.22
C PRO A 4 -35.96 -5.91 -0.27
N ASN A 5 -35.85 -6.31 0.99
CA ASN A 5 -35.40 -5.52 2.14
C ASN A 5 -33.93 -5.12 2.05
N ASP A 6 -33.65 -4.05 2.79
CA ASP A 6 -32.37 -3.50 3.20
C ASP A 6 -31.27 -4.54 3.43
N ILE A 7 -30.10 -4.29 2.81
CA ILE A 7 -28.86 -4.97 3.16
C ILE A 7 -28.30 -4.26 4.40
N ASP A 8 -28.39 -4.96 5.53
CA ASP A 8 -27.82 -4.56 6.81
C ASP A 8 -26.28 -4.68 6.75
N LEU A 9 -25.60 -3.54 6.80
CA LEU A 9 -24.14 -3.41 6.70
C LEU A 9 -23.41 -3.68 8.03
N ASP A 10 -24.11 -4.03 9.12
CA ASP A 10 -23.48 -4.33 10.42
C ASP A 10 -22.90 -5.76 10.53
N ASN A 11 -23.05 -6.62 9.51
CA ASN A 11 -22.59 -8.01 9.54
C ASN A 11 -21.25 -8.29 8.84
N VAL A 12 -20.54 -7.28 8.35
CA VAL A 12 -19.16 -7.44 7.79
C VAL A 12 -18.11 -7.11 8.86
N ARG A 13 -18.33 -7.60 10.08
CA ARG A 13 -17.28 -7.76 11.10
C ARG A 13 -17.31 -9.20 11.58
N VAL A 14 -17.06 -10.14 10.65
CA VAL A 14 -16.64 -11.48 11.06
C VAL A 14 -15.18 -11.39 11.47
N ILE A 15 -15.05 -11.21 12.77
CA ILE A 15 -13.91 -11.54 13.62
C ILE A 15 -13.19 -12.75 13.02
N ILE A 16 -11.99 -12.54 12.49
CA ILE A 16 -11.06 -13.63 12.21
C ILE A 16 -10.57 -14.06 13.59
N ASP A 17 -11.32 -14.96 14.21
CA ASP A 17 -11.01 -15.54 15.50
C ASP A 17 -9.73 -16.38 15.31
N GLU A 18 -8.65 -15.99 15.97
CA GLU A 18 -7.30 -16.58 15.84
C GLU A 18 -7.26 -18.10 16.14
N THR A 19 -8.36 -18.65 16.65
CA THR A 19 -8.56 -20.08 16.88
C THR A 19 -8.87 -20.88 15.61
N ALA A 20 -9.39 -20.25 14.55
CA ALA A 20 -9.76 -20.93 13.31
C ALA A 20 -8.56 -21.30 12.42
N ILE A 21 -7.47 -20.53 12.49
CA ILE A 21 -6.23 -20.80 11.74
C ILE A 21 -5.52 -22.04 12.31
N SER A 22 -5.58 -22.23 13.63
CA SER A 22 -4.92 -23.35 14.32
C SER A 22 -5.50 -24.72 13.93
N GLN A 23 -6.80 -24.82 13.66
CA GLN A 23 -7.45 -26.10 13.31
C GLN A 23 -7.16 -26.55 11.87
N ILE A 24 -6.75 -25.64 10.98
CA ILE A 24 -6.39 -26.00 9.59
C ILE A 24 -4.97 -26.60 9.56
N ALA A 25 -4.09 -26.18 10.46
CA ALA A 25 -2.69 -26.62 10.51
C ALA A 25 -2.51 -28.07 11.03
N GLU A 26 -3.40 -28.55 11.90
CA GLU A 26 -3.27 -29.89 12.51
C GLU A 26 -3.54 -31.05 11.53
N ASN A 27 -4.29 -30.83 10.45
CA ASN A 27 -4.60 -31.88 9.46
C ASN A 27 -3.50 -32.11 8.42
N ALA A 28 -2.48 -31.25 8.36
CA ALA A 28 -1.45 -31.31 7.32
C ALA A 28 -0.17 -32.07 7.71
N GLY A 29 -0.03 -32.51 8.96
CA GLY A 29 1.15 -33.28 9.40
C GLY A 29 2.49 -32.54 9.27
N VAL A 30 2.46 -31.21 9.14
CA VAL A 30 3.66 -30.37 9.11
C VAL A 30 3.94 -29.94 10.54
N ALA A 31 4.89 -30.62 11.19
CA ALA A 31 5.48 -30.12 12.42
C ALA A 31 6.16 -28.78 12.08
N TYR A 32 5.53 -27.66 12.42
CA TYR A 32 6.25 -26.41 12.51
C TYR A 32 7.16 -26.55 13.73
N GLU A 33 8.45 -26.68 13.50
CA GLU A 33 9.41 -26.43 14.57
C GLU A 33 9.14 -24.99 15.03
N ARG A 34 8.69 -24.84 16.27
CA ARG A 34 8.54 -23.55 16.93
C ARG A 34 9.94 -22.96 17.08
N THR A 35 10.41 -22.30 16.05
CA THR A 35 11.59 -21.45 16.14
C THR A 35 11.14 -20.17 16.83
N GLU A 36 11.36 -20.14 18.14
CA GLU A 36 11.45 -18.89 18.90
C GLU A 36 12.63 -18.09 18.31
N CYS A 37 12.35 -17.28 17.28
CA CYS A 37 13.33 -16.38 16.70
C CYS A 37 13.04 -14.97 17.20
N CYS A 38 13.78 -14.58 18.23
CA CYS A 38 14.00 -13.19 18.57
C CYS A 38 14.77 -12.54 17.40
N ASP A 39 14.10 -11.78 16.53
CA ASP A 39 14.77 -10.87 15.61
C ASP A 39 13.86 -9.68 15.23
N ASP A 40 13.81 -8.69 16.13
CA ASP A 40 13.10 -7.42 15.94
C ASP A 40 13.94 -6.41 15.12
N GLY A 41 15.05 -6.85 14.50
CA GLY A 41 15.98 -6.00 13.74
C GLY A 41 15.78 -6.00 12.21
N GLY A 42 14.98 -6.94 11.69
CA GLY A 42 14.85 -7.14 10.24
C GLY A 42 13.94 -6.14 9.51
N THR A 43 12.94 -5.58 10.19
CA THR A 43 11.89 -4.75 9.56
C THR A 43 12.38 -3.33 9.24
N GLU A 44 13.14 -2.71 10.14
CA GLU A 44 13.65 -1.34 9.96
C GLU A 44 14.77 -1.25 8.91
N GLU A 45 15.73 -2.18 8.95
CA GLU A 45 16.83 -2.23 7.98
C GLU A 45 16.30 -2.53 6.57
N SER A 46 15.34 -3.45 6.45
CA SER A 46 14.67 -3.71 5.16
C SER A 46 13.94 -2.46 4.66
N SER A 47 13.21 -1.77 5.54
CA SER A 47 12.49 -0.55 5.18
C SER A 47 13.42 0.56 4.71
N ARG A 48 14.56 0.72 5.39
CA ARG A 48 15.60 1.69 4.99
C ARG A 48 16.14 1.37 3.60
N ARG A 49 16.47 0.10 3.32
CA ARG A 49 17.00 -0.33 2.03
C ARG A 49 16.02 -0.11 0.87
N VAL A 50 14.72 -0.33 1.10
CA VAL A 50 13.68 -0.05 0.10
C VAL A 50 13.62 1.45 -0.20
N ASN A 51 13.62 2.31 0.81
CA ASN A 51 13.60 3.76 0.59
C ASN A 51 14.88 4.29 -0.05
N GLU A 52 16.06 3.79 0.34
CA GLU A 52 17.32 4.10 -0.33
C GLU A 52 17.27 3.74 -1.82
N TRP A 53 16.67 2.59 -2.15
CA TRP A 53 16.48 2.17 -3.54
C TRP A 53 15.57 3.15 -4.30
N LEU A 54 14.41 3.49 -3.75
CA LEU A 54 13.48 4.46 -4.35
C LEU A 54 14.16 5.81 -4.60
N ILE A 55 14.91 6.34 -3.63
CA ILE A 55 15.63 7.61 -3.75
C ILE A 55 16.64 7.61 -4.91
N GLN A 56 17.31 6.47 -5.14
CA GLN A 56 18.35 6.35 -6.16
C GLN A 56 17.81 6.06 -7.57
N HIS A 57 16.62 5.49 -7.67
CA HIS A 57 16.12 4.92 -8.93
C HIS A 57 14.88 5.61 -9.48
N MET A 58 14.22 6.49 -8.72
CA MET A 58 13.07 7.24 -9.22
C MET A 58 13.47 8.47 -10.02
N ASP A 59 12.56 8.94 -10.86
CA ASP A 59 12.74 10.16 -11.62
C ASP A 59 12.79 11.42 -10.73
N ASN A 60 12.98 12.58 -11.35
CA ASN A 60 12.99 13.84 -10.62
C ASN A 60 11.59 14.46 -10.40
N SER A 61 10.51 13.71 -10.66
CA SER A 61 9.15 14.22 -10.53
C SER A 61 8.84 14.58 -9.06
N PRO A 62 8.44 15.82 -8.78
CA PRO A 62 8.21 16.28 -7.42
C PRO A 62 7.18 15.42 -6.66
N PHE A 63 6.17 14.87 -7.35
CA PHE A 63 5.19 14.01 -6.71
C PHE A 63 5.72 12.60 -6.41
N HIS A 64 6.56 12.02 -7.28
CA HIS A 64 7.27 10.77 -6.95
C HIS A 64 8.19 10.95 -5.74
N LYS A 65 8.92 12.07 -5.68
CA LYS A 65 9.78 12.40 -4.52
C LYS A 65 9.02 12.46 -3.21
N LEU A 66 7.81 12.99 -3.28
CA LEU A 66 6.93 13.02 -2.13
C LEU A 66 6.50 11.60 -1.71
N CYS A 67 6.20 10.73 -2.68
CA CYS A 67 5.71 9.38 -2.44
C CYS A 67 6.72 8.44 -1.77
N TYR A 68 8.03 8.59 -2.03
CA TYR A 68 9.08 7.83 -1.32
C TYR A 68 9.68 8.55 -0.11
N ASN A 69 9.06 9.65 0.35
CA ASN A 69 9.51 10.36 1.54
C ASN A 69 9.19 9.53 2.80
N SER A 70 10.15 9.36 3.71
CA SER A 70 9.93 8.62 4.96
C SER A 70 8.99 9.31 5.95
N SER A 71 8.81 10.62 5.82
CA SER A 71 7.90 11.44 6.63
C SER A 71 6.60 11.76 5.90
N ILE A 72 6.23 10.96 4.89
CA ILE A 72 5.02 11.18 4.11
C ILE A 72 3.77 11.07 4.98
N THR A 73 2.79 11.93 4.70
CA THR A 73 1.49 11.90 5.37
C THR A 73 0.38 12.11 4.34
N THR A 74 -0.83 11.69 4.66
CA THR A 74 -2.03 11.94 3.84
C THR A 74 -2.21 13.43 3.56
N LYS A 75 -1.89 14.28 4.54
CA LYS A 75 -1.96 15.74 4.37
C LYS A 75 -1.02 16.22 3.26
N HIS A 76 0.22 15.74 3.24
CA HIS A 76 1.17 16.15 2.20
C HIS A 76 0.67 15.77 0.78
N ILE A 77 0.09 14.58 0.64
CA ILE A 77 -0.51 14.12 -0.62
C ILE A 77 -1.64 15.06 -1.04
N ASN A 78 -2.60 15.32 -0.15
CA ASN A 78 -3.74 16.19 -0.43
C ASN A 78 -3.31 17.62 -0.73
N ASP A 79 -2.38 18.19 0.05
CA ASP A 79 -1.86 19.54 -0.16
C ASP A 79 -1.22 19.66 -1.55
N TYR A 80 -0.40 18.67 -1.94
CA TYR A 80 0.25 18.64 -3.25
C TYR A 80 -0.77 18.55 -4.40
N LEU A 81 -1.75 17.64 -4.30
CA LEU A 81 -2.77 17.46 -5.35
C LEU A 81 -3.67 18.69 -5.48
N ASN A 82 -3.98 19.36 -4.37
CA ASN A 82 -4.73 20.62 -4.39
C ASN A 82 -3.93 21.76 -5.05
N GLU A 83 -2.61 21.80 -4.88
CA GLU A 83 -1.75 22.84 -5.44
C GLU A 83 -1.42 22.61 -6.93
N HIS A 84 -1.17 21.35 -7.31
CA HIS A 84 -0.65 20.98 -8.63
C HIS A 84 -1.65 20.26 -9.53
N GLY A 85 -2.83 19.92 -9.01
CA GLY A 85 -3.89 19.23 -9.72
C GLY A 85 -3.76 17.71 -9.71
N ASN A 86 -4.92 17.06 -9.89
CA ASN A 86 -5.09 15.61 -9.84
C ASN A 86 -4.33 14.86 -10.93
N ASP A 87 -4.03 15.51 -12.07
CA ASP A 87 -3.25 14.90 -13.16
C ASP A 87 -1.86 14.44 -12.69
N SER A 88 -1.33 15.04 -11.63
CA SER A 88 -0.07 14.62 -11.01
C SER A 88 -0.11 13.17 -10.54
N ALA A 89 -1.27 12.66 -10.10
CA ALA A 89 -1.44 11.26 -9.67
C ALA A 89 -1.30 10.24 -10.81
N ARG A 90 -1.47 10.69 -12.06
CA ARG A 90 -1.32 9.88 -13.28
C ARG A 90 0.06 10.00 -13.92
N ALA A 91 0.97 10.80 -13.34
CA ALA A 91 2.32 10.93 -13.86
C ALA A 91 2.99 9.55 -13.91
N ILE A 92 3.74 9.28 -14.98
CA ILE A 92 4.49 8.03 -15.13
C ILE A 92 5.96 8.38 -15.06
N ASP A 93 6.70 7.70 -14.20
CA ASP A 93 8.13 7.92 -14.07
C ASP A 93 8.85 7.45 -15.34
N THR A 94 9.87 8.21 -15.77
CA THR A 94 10.58 7.92 -17.03
C THR A 94 11.60 6.79 -16.94
N ILE A 95 11.90 6.29 -15.75
CA ILE A 95 12.96 5.31 -15.49
C ILE A 95 12.36 3.89 -15.44
N HIS A 96 11.25 3.72 -14.73
CA HIS A 96 10.62 2.44 -14.45
C HIS A 96 9.17 2.32 -14.95
N GLY A 97 8.55 3.42 -15.41
CA GLY A 97 7.17 3.38 -15.92
C GLY A 97 6.11 3.26 -14.80
N MET A 98 6.45 3.64 -13.58
CA MET A 98 5.61 3.56 -12.40
C MET A 98 4.84 4.85 -12.16
N THR A 99 3.62 4.73 -11.65
CA THR A 99 2.84 5.88 -11.16
C THR A 99 3.21 6.24 -9.71
N PRO A 100 2.82 7.44 -9.24
CA PRO A 100 2.93 7.81 -7.83
C PRO A 100 2.35 6.77 -6.88
N LEU A 101 1.24 6.12 -7.24
CA LEU A 101 0.63 5.07 -6.43
C LEU A 101 1.56 3.87 -6.24
N HIS A 102 2.27 3.44 -7.30
CA HIS A 102 3.25 2.35 -7.20
C HIS A 102 4.40 2.71 -6.27
N VAL A 103 4.97 3.91 -6.45
CA VAL A 103 6.06 4.42 -5.61
C VAL A 103 5.62 4.52 -4.15
N LEU A 104 4.42 5.06 -3.91
CA LEU A 104 3.86 5.21 -2.57
C LEU A 104 3.58 3.86 -1.91
N SER A 105 3.10 2.88 -2.68
CA SER A 105 2.83 1.52 -2.18
C SER A 105 4.11 0.73 -1.88
N MET A 106 5.21 1.05 -2.55
CA MET A 106 6.54 0.51 -2.25
C MET A 106 7.19 1.19 -1.04
N ASN A 107 6.72 2.36 -0.61
CA ASN A 107 7.30 3.07 0.52
C ASN A 107 6.81 2.45 1.85
N PRO A 108 7.70 1.81 2.63
CA PRO A 108 7.34 1.16 3.89
C PRO A 108 6.87 2.13 4.99
N HIS A 109 7.09 3.43 4.82
CA HIS A 109 6.64 4.47 5.75
C HIS A 109 5.33 5.14 5.31
N ALA A 110 4.77 4.76 4.16
CA ALA A 110 3.51 5.33 3.71
C ALA A 110 2.35 4.83 4.58
N PRO A 111 1.55 5.75 5.17
CA PRO A 111 0.33 5.34 5.85
C PRO A 111 -0.72 4.88 4.83
N ALA A 112 -1.54 3.89 5.22
CA ALA A 112 -2.61 3.37 4.36
C ALA A 112 -3.55 4.48 3.86
N ASP A 113 -3.82 5.48 4.69
CA ASP A 113 -4.65 6.64 4.34
C ASP A 113 -4.04 7.49 3.22
N ALA A 114 -2.71 7.57 3.11
CA ALA A 114 -2.05 8.28 2.02
C ALA A 114 -2.19 7.51 0.70
N ILE A 115 -2.10 6.18 0.75
CA ILE A 115 -2.34 5.31 -0.41
C ILE A 115 -3.79 5.47 -0.89
N ALA A 116 -4.75 5.42 0.05
CA ALA A 116 -6.16 5.64 -0.24
C ALA A 116 -6.41 7.02 -0.87
N ALA A 117 -5.77 8.08 -0.35
CA ALA A 117 -5.92 9.43 -0.89
C ALA A 117 -5.46 9.54 -2.36
N VAL A 118 -4.38 8.85 -2.76
CA VAL A 118 -3.96 8.82 -4.18
C VAL A 118 -4.93 7.99 -5.03
N LEU A 119 -5.44 6.89 -4.49
CA LEU A 119 -6.39 6.01 -5.19
C LEU A 119 -7.75 6.69 -5.43
N ASP A 120 -8.24 7.47 -4.47
CA ASP A 120 -9.52 8.17 -4.54
C ASP A 120 -9.54 9.29 -5.59
N VAL A 121 -8.36 9.79 -5.98
CA VAL A 121 -8.21 10.83 -7.01
C VAL A 121 -8.62 10.30 -8.37
N ASP A 122 -8.17 9.08 -8.69
CA ASP A 122 -8.43 8.44 -9.95
C ASP A 122 -8.09 6.95 -9.86
N MET A 123 -9.09 6.08 -9.96
CA MET A 123 -8.88 4.63 -9.93
C MET A 123 -8.05 4.11 -11.12
N GLU A 124 -7.90 4.89 -12.20
CA GLU A 124 -7.09 4.49 -13.35
C GLU A 124 -5.59 4.46 -13.04
N VAL A 125 -5.12 5.11 -11.96
CA VAL A 125 -3.69 5.13 -11.56
C VAL A 125 -3.16 3.76 -11.13
N VAL A 126 -4.06 2.80 -10.91
CA VAL A 126 -3.76 1.38 -10.63
C VAL A 126 -3.30 0.65 -11.91
N PHE A 127 -3.80 1.07 -13.07
CA PHE A 127 -3.43 0.47 -14.34
C PHE A 127 -2.18 1.17 -14.89
N CYS A 128 -1.01 0.86 -14.33
CA CYS A 128 0.21 1.02 -15.11
C CYS A 128 0.04 0.17 -16.38
N LEU A 129 0.09 0.80 -17.55
CA LEU A 129 0.17 0.08 -18.81
C LEU A 129 1.52 -0.65 -18.83
N ASP A 130 1.50 -1.92 -18.43
CA ASP A 130 2.57 -2.87 -18.72
C ASP A 130 2.72 -3.00 -20.24
N GLY A 131 3.44 -2.05 -20.84
CA GLY A 131 3.89 -2.12 -22.22
C GLY A 131 3.36 -1.01 -23.13
N GLN A 132 4.30 -0.20 -23.62
CA GLN A 132 4.49 -0.04 -25.06
C GLN A 132 5.97 0.06 -25.41
#